data_AF-A0A3R7A2E0-F1
#
_entry.id   AF-A0A3R7A2E0-F1
#
_cell.length_a   1.000
_cell.length_b   1.000
_cell.length_c   1.000
_cell.angle_alpha   90.00
_cell.angle_beta   90.00
_cell.angle_gamma   90.00
#
_symmetry.space_group_name_H-M   'P 1'
#
loop_
_entity.id
_entity.type
_entity.pdbx_description
1 polymer ?
#
loop_
_entity_poly.entity_id
_entity_poly.type
_entity_poly.pdbx_seq_one_letter_code
_entity_poly.pdbx_strand_id
1 'polypeptide(L)'
;MRKDLTIRFIKQWYHLRRRRRELFVKMLAYSFSAFVYKTPKHTSILSGPMWVDEVLTGNPQNVVEMLRMPRVVFQRLAHAIVDIGKLRSTQEVSVNEQLAMFLCFCGHHASSRALQCRFQRSGETITRHLRAVLKAVRRMSATYIKLPTKNDITKK
;
A
#
# COMPACT_ATOMS: atom_id res chain seq x y z
N MET A 1 -3.81 -14.62 -69.79
CA MET A 1 -3.73 -15.71 -68.79
C MET A 1 -2.54 -15.60 -67.84
N ARG A 2 -1.28 -15.47 -68.29
CA ARG A 2 -0.08 -15.46 -67.39
C ARG A 2 0.08 -14.15 -66.57
N LYS A 3 -0.40 -13.01 -67.09
CA LYS A 3 -0.33 -11.69 -66.42
C LYS A 3 -1.37 -11.52 -65.30
N ASP A 4 -2.54 -12.12 -65.43
CA ASP A 4 -3.60 -12.02 -64.40
C ASP A 4 -3.25 -12.79 -63.13
N LEU A 5 -2.56 -13.92 -63.29
CA LEU A 5 -2.06 -14.73 -62.17
C LEU A 5 -1.02 -13.95 -61.37
N THR A 6 -0.04 -13.32 -62.04
CA THR A 6 1.01 -12.54 -61.36
C THR A 6 0.46 -11.31 -60.65
N ILE A 7 -0.53 -10.62 -61.23
CA ILE A 7 -1.24 -9.51 -60.57
C ILE A 7 -1.98 -10.01 -59.32
N ARG A 8 -2.63 -11.17 -59.37
CA ARG A 8 -3.28 -11.79 -58.20
C ARG A 8 -2.27 -12.12 -57.10
N PHE A 9 -1.13 -12.70 -57.46
CA PHE A 9 -0.05 -12.99 -56.52
C PHE A 9 0.53 -11.72 -55.89
N ILE A 10 0.76 -10.66 -56.66
CA ILE A 10 1.27 -9.38 -56.13
C ILE A 10 0.25 -8.73 -55.20
N LYS A 11 -1.04 -8.73 -55.57
CA LYS A 11 -2.11 -8.22 -54.70
C LYS A 11 -2.21 -9.04 -53.41
N GLN A 12 -2.21 -10.36 -53.51
CA GLN A 12 -2.30 -11.25 -52.35
C GLN A 12 -1.06 -11.13 -51.45
N TRP A 13 0.13 -11.05 -52.02
CA TRP A 13 1.38 -10.80 -51.32
C TRP A 13 1.39 -9.41 -50.66
N TYR A 14 0.91 -8.37 -51.34
CA TYR A 14 0.76 -7.03 -50.80
C TYR A 14 -0.20 -7.02 -49.61
N HIS A 15 -1.38 -7.65 -49.74
CA HIS A 15 -2.34 -7.79 -48.65
C HIS A 15 -1.78 -8.58 -47.47
N LEU A 16 -1.05 -9.67 -47.72
CA LEU A 16 -0.42 -10.47 -46.68
C LEU A 16 0.70 -9.70 -45.96
N ARG A 17 1.55 -8.97 -46.70
CA ARG A 17 2.63 -8.14 -46.13
C ARG A 17 2.08 -6.96 -45.35
N ARG A 18 0.99 -6.33 -45.82
CA ARG A 18 0.26 -5.27 -45.11
C ARG A 18 -0.36 -5.81 -43.81
N ARG A 19 -1.07 -6.95 -43.86
CA ARG A 19 -1.65 -7.60 -42.66
C ARG A 19 -0.57 -7.95 -41.63
N ARG A 20 0.57 -8.50 -42.03
CA ARG A 20 1.69 -8.77 -41.09
C ARG A 20 2.23 -7.50 -40.44
N ARG A 21 2.41 -6.42 -41.21
CA ARG A 21 2.85 -5.11 -40.66
C ARG A 21 1.82 -4.55 -39.69
N GLU A 22 0.54 -4.61 -40.02
CA GLU A 22 -0.54 -4.14 -39.15
C GLU A 22 -0.60 -4.92 -37.83
N LEU A 23 -0.48 -6.25 -37.88
CA LEU A 23 -0.40 -7.08 -36.68
C LEU A 23 0.84 -6.76 -35.84
N PHE A 24 1.98 -6.54 -36.48
CA PHE A 24 3.22 -6.16 -35.80
C PHE A 24 3.08 -4.80 -35.10
N VAL A 25 2.49 -3.80 -35.76
CA VAL A 25 2.22 -2.48 -35.15
C VAL A 25 1.24 -2.61 -33.98
N LYS A 26 0.17 -3.39 -34.11
CA LYS A 26 -0.78 -3.64 -33.00
C LYS A 26 -0.11 -4.34 -31.83
N MET A 27 0.77 -5.31 -32.11
CA MET A 27 1.54 -6.02 -31.10
C MET A 27 2.51 -5.08 -30.38
N LEU A 28 3.19 -4.19 -31.11
CA LEU A 28 4.07 -3.17 -30.52
C LEU A 28 3.28 -2.14 -29.71
N ALA A 29 2.12 -1.70 -30.19
CA ALA A 29 1.26 -0.79 -29.46
C ALA A 29 0.74 -1.43 -28.16
N TYR A 30 0.34 -2.71 -28.22
CA TYR A 30 -0.06 -3.48 -27.04
C TYR A 30 1.09 -3.61 -26.05
N SER A 31 2.28 -4.05 -26.49
CA SER A 31 3.43 -4.21 -25.60
C SER A 31 3.87 -2.88 -24.98
N PHE A 32 3.84 -1.80 -25.76
CA PHE A 32 4.09 -0.45 -25.26
C PHE A 32 3.06 -0.07 -24.20
N SER A 33 1.76 -0.25 -24.47
CA SER A 33 0.70 0.09 -23.53
C SER A 33 0.72 -0.74 -22.24
N ALA A 34 1.04 -2.04 -22.35
CA ALA A 34 0.98 -2.98 -21.23
C ALA A 34 2.22 -2.91 -20.32
N PHE A 35 3.40 -2.61 -20.88
CA PHE A 35 4.67 -2.72 -20.14
C PHE A 35 5.45 -1.41 -20.03
N VAL A 36 5.33 -0.51 -21.01
CA VAL A 36 6.12 0.74 -21.06
C VAL A 36 5.32 1.92 -20.53
N TYR A 37 4.08 2.10 -20.99
CA TYR A 37 3.19 3.17 -20.53
C TYR A 37 2.61 2.81 -19.16
N LYS A 38 3.29 3.23 -18.09
CA LYS A 38 2.85 2.98 -16.72
C LYS A 38 1.72 3.93 -16.35
N THR A 39 0.51 3.40 -16.18
CA THR A 39 -0.60 4.16 -15.60
C THR A 39 -0.36 4.38 -14.09
N PRO A 40 -0.52 5.61 -13.58
CA PRO A 40 -0.36 5.87 -12.15
C PRO A 40 -1.41 5.08 -11.35
N LYS A 41 -0.94 4.27 -10.40
CA LYS A 41 -1.81 3.45 -9.53
C LYS A 41 -2.36 4.25 -8.33
N HIS A 42 -1.61 5.24 -7.87
CA HIS A 42 -1.93 6.03 -6.70
C HIS A 42 -2.44 7.41 -7.14
N THR A 43 -3.75 7.52 -7.37
CA THR A 43 -4.41 8.72 -7.92
C THR A 43 -5.42 9.34 -6.97
N SER A 44 -5.54 8.86 -5.73
CA SER A 44 -6.43 9.46 -4.74
C SER A 44 -5.96 10.87 -4.40
N ILE A 45 -6.90 11.82 -4.34
CA ILE A 45 -6.67 13.19 -3.86
C ILE A 45 -6.22 13.16 -2.40
N LEU A 46 -6.80 12.25 -1.62
CA LEU A 46 -6.46 12.08 -0.22
C LEU A 46 -5.23 11.19 -0.10
N SER A 47 -4.11 11.80 0.26
CA SER A 47 -2.85 11.10 0.57
C SER A 47 -2.93 10.39 1.92
N GLY A 48 -2.03 9.42 2.15
CA GLY A 48 -1.92 8.72 3.44
C GLY A 48 -1.90 9.64 4.67
N PRO A 49 -1.03 10.67 4.76
CA PRO A 49 -1.02 11.56 5.91
C PRO A 49 -2.28 12.43 6.02
N MET A 50 -2.84 12.89 4.89
CA MET A 50 -4.09 13.68 4.91
C MET A 50 -5.26 12.85 5.42
N TRP A 51 -5.35 11.58 5.02
CA TRP A 51 -6.39 10.68 5.54
C TRP A 51 -6.25 10.46 7.05
N VAL A 52 -5.02 10.30 7.55
CA VAL A 52 -4.81 10.14 9.00
C VAL A 52 -5.24 11.39 9.75
N ASP A 53 -4.92 12.58 9.24
CA ASP A 53 -5.36 13.83 9.84
C ASP A 53 -6.89 13.98 9.81
N GLU A 54 -7.53 13.67 8.69
CA GLU A 54 -8.99 13.65 8.54
C GLU A 54 -9.65 12.73 9.58
N VAL A 55 -9.14 11.51 9.74
CA VAL A 55 -9.66 10.56 10.74
C VAL A 55 -9.51 11.14 12.15
N LEU A 56 -8.33 11.66 12.50
CA LEU A 56 -8.03 12.14 13.86
C LEU A 56 -8.75 13.46 14.21
N THR A 57 -9.05 14.30 13.23
CA THR A 57 -9.74 15.60 13.41
C THR A 57 -11.26 15.47 13.31
N GLY A 58 -11.74 14.43 12.63
CA GLY A 58 -13.16 14.17 12.43
C GLY A 58 -13.89 13.59 13.65
N ASN A 59 -14.91 12.79 13.38
CA ASN A 59 -15.80 12.22 14.39
C ASN A 59 -15.05 11.22 15.31
N PRO A 60 -15.12 11.36 16.66
CA PRO A 60 -14.51 10.43 17.60
C PRO A 60 -14.89 8.95 17.39
N GLN A 61 -16.14 8.65 17.03
CA GLN A 61 -16.58 7.29 16.70
C GLN A 61 -15.82 6.74 15.49
N ASN A 62 -15.64 7.56 14.45
CA ASN A 62 -14.89 7.18 13.25
C ASN A 62 -13.42 6.86 13.58
N VAL A 63 -12.80 7.58 14.52
CA VAL A 63 -11.44 7.27 15.00
C VAL A 63 -11.39 5.86 15.60
N VAL A 64 -12.36 5.53 16.45
CA VAL A 64 -12.44 4.21 17.09
C VAL A 64 -12.71 3.11 16.06
N GLU A 65 -13.59 3.36 15.10
CA GLU A 65 -13.87 2.43 14.02
C GLU A 65 -12.63 2.17 13.17
N MET A 66 -11.94 3.24 12.72
CA MET A 66 -10.80 3.12 11.81
C MET A 66 -9.52 2.64 12.50
N LEU A 67 -9.21 3.14 13.71
CA LEU A 67 -7.94 2.88 14.40
C LEU A 67 -8.06 1.91 15.58
N ARG A 68 -9.28 1.43 15.90
CA ARG A 68 -9.59 0.53 17.02
C ARG A 68 -9.26 1.10 18.41
N MET A 69 -9.10 2.43 18.50
CA MET A 69 -8.86 3.12 19.76
C MET A 69 -9.28 4.60 19.66
N PRO A 70 -9.62 5.25 20.79
CA PRO A 70 -9.89 6.69 20.81
C PRO A 70 -8.65 7.52 20.43
N ARG A 71 -8.88 8.72 19.88
CA ARG A 71 -7.82 9.67 19.47
C ARG A 71 -6.76 9.90 20.55
N VAL A 72 -7.19 10.10 21.80
CA VAL A 72 -6.29 10.38 22.93
C VAL A 72 -5.35 9.19 23.18
N VAL A 73 -5.86 7.95 23.05
CA VAL A 73 -5.07 6.73 23.20
C VAL A 73 -4.09 6.59 22.04
N PHE A 74 -4.54 6.88 20.81
CA PHE A 74 -3.67 6.88 19.63
C PHE A 74 -2.49 7.83 19.78
N GLN A 75 -2.73 9.07 20.22
CA GLN A 75 -1.67 10.05 20.43
C GLN A 75 -0.68 9.59 21.51
N ARG A 76 -1.18 9.08 22.63
CA ARG A 76 -0.32 8.51 23.69
C ARG A 76 0.53 7.35 23.18
N LEU A 77 -0.04 6.47 22.36
CA LEU A 77 0.68 5.37 21.74
C LEU A 77 1.74 5.89 20.76
N ALA A 78 1.43 6.91 19.96
CA ALA A 78 2.37 7.54 19.03
C ALA A 78 3.56 8.19 19.76
N HIS A 79 3.34 8.82 20.92
CA HIS A 79 4.43 9.31 21.76
C HIS A 79 5.26 8.15 22.34
N ALA A 80 4.61 7.16 22.94
CA ALA A 80 5.29 6.02 23.55
C ALA A 80 6.11 5.19 22.55
N ILE A 81 5.65 5.05 21.30
CA ILE A 81 6.38 4.29 20.27
C ILE A 81 7.62 5.04 19.77
N VAL A 82 7.62 6.36 19.83
CA VAL A 82 8.82 7.19 19.57
C VAL A 82 9.78 7.09 20.73
N ASP A 83 9.29 7.32 21.95
CA ASP A 83 10.13 7.43 23.14
C ASP A 83 10.72 6.09 23.57
N ILE A 84 9.91 5.04 23.62
CA ILE A 84 10.30 3.71 24.10
C ILE A 84 10.61 2.79 22.93
N GLY A 85 9.74 2.77 21.91
CA GLY A 85 9.90 1.93 20.73
C GLY A 85 11.03 2.37 19.79
N LYS A 86 11.47 3.63 19.92
CA LYS A 86 12.48 4.29 19.06
C LYS A 86 12.08 4.29 17.58
N LEU A 87 10.78 4.35 17.29
CA LEU A 87 10.30 4.54 15.92
C LEU A 87 10.58 5.97 15.47
N ARG A 88 11.01 6.16 14.23
CA ARG A 88 11.27 7.48 13.64
C ARG A 88 10.45 7.67 12.38
N SER A 89 10.06 8.91 12.11
CA SER A 89 9.53 9.29 10.80
C SER A 89 10.61 9.12 9.74
N THR A 90 10.18 8.82 8.52
CA THR A 90 11.03 8.96 7.32
C THR A 90 10.72 10.29 6.65
N GLN A 91 11.50 10.66 5.62
CA GLN A 91 11.20 11.84 4.81
C GLN A 91 9.79 11.78 4.20
N GLU A 92 9.34 10.58 3.85
CA GLU A 92 8.07 10.39 3.15
C GLU A 92 6.90 10.03 4.07
N VAL A 93 7.12 9.37 5.22
CA VAL A 93 6.06 8.77 6.04
C VAL A 93 6.22 9.14 7.52
N SER A 94 5.23 9.85 8.05
CA SER A 94 5.19 10.28 9.45
C SER A 94 4.97 9.10 10.41
N VAL A 95 5.32 9.26 11.69
CA VAL A 95 5.07 8.23 12.72
C VAL A 95 3.57 7.91 12.81
N ASN A 96 2.71 8.93 12.77
CA ASN A 96 1.26 8.75 12.82
C ASN A 96 0.76 7.93 11.63
N GLU A 97 1.28 8.19 10.43
CA GLU A 97 0.93 7.42 9.24
C GLU A 97 1.40 5.96 9.34
N GLN A 98 2.63 5.73 9.79
CA GLN A 98 3.16 4.37 10.00
C GLN A 98 2.31 3.60 11.02
N LEU A 99 1.96 4.24 12.13
CA LEU A 99 1.15 3.63 13.18
C LEU A 99 -0.28 3.36 12.69
N ALA A 100 -0.90 4.30 11.98
CA ALA A 100 -2.22 4.14 11.39
C ALA A 100 -2.26 2.98 10.37
N MET A 101 -1.23 2.82 9.53
CA MET A 101 -1.10 1.66 8.63
C MET A 101 -1.11 0.34 9.42
N PHE A 102 -0.33 0.27 10.51
CA PHE A 102 -0.24 -0.93 11.34
C PHE A 102 -1.56 -1.25 12.05
N LEU A 103 -2.22 -0.24 12.61
CA LEU A 103 -3.52 -0.40 13.26
C LEU A 103 -4.59 -0.83 12.25
N CYS A 104 -4.58 -0.29 11.03
CA CYS A 104 -5.49 -0.74 9.98
C CYS A 104 -5.21 -2.18 9.55
N PHE A 105 -3.93 -2.56 9.44
CA PHE A 105 -3.52 -3.92 9.10
C PHE A 105 -4.02 -4.93 10.13
N CYS A 106 -3.74 -4.70 11.42
CA CYS A 106 -4.12 -5.63 12.50
C CYS A 106 -5.60 -5.54 12.87
N GLY A 107 -6.15 -4.33 12.95
CA GLY A 107 -7.49 -4.06 13.46
C GLY A 107 -8.62 -4.32 12.46
N HIS A 108 -8.31 -4.35 11.15
CA HIS A 108 -9.28 -4.66 10.09
C HIS A 108 -8.91 -5.88 9.26
N HIS A 109 -7.82 -6.58 9.61
CA HIS A 109 -7.24 -7.64 8.77
C HIS A 109 -7.01 -7.17 7.33
N ALA A 110 -6.63 -5.89 7.17
CA ALA A 110 -6.56 -5.26 5.86
C ALA A 110 -5.47 -5.92 5.00
N SER A 111 -5.82 -6.26 3.76
CA SER A 111 -4.83 -6.78 2.80
C SER A 111 -3.78 -5.72 2.45
N SER A 112 -2.59 -6.14 2.04
CA SER A 112 -1.56 -5.22 1.52
C SER A 112 -2.11 -4.34 0.39
N ARG A 113 -2.98 -4.90 -0.48
CA ARG A 113 -3.64 -4.14 -1.55
C ARG A 113 -4.55 -3.04 -1.01
N ALA A 114 -5.37 -3.33 0.00
CA ALA A 114 -6.24 -2.36 0.63
C ALA A 114 -5.44 -1.21 1.25
N LEU A 115 -4.35 -1.51 1.95
CA LEU A 115 -3.46 -0.50 2.53
C LEU A 115 -2.77 0.35 1.47
N GLN A 116 -2.27 -0.26 0.38
CA GLN A 116 -1.69 0.48 -0.75
C GLN A 116 -2.70 1.46 -1.36
N CYS A 117 -3.95 1.05 -1.52
CA CYS A 117 -5.02 1.90 -2.03
C CYS A 117 -5.46 2.96 -1.02
N ARG A 118 -5.43 2.70 0.29
CA ARG A 118 -5.81 3.71 1.29
C ARG A 118 -4.74 4.76 1.48
N PHE A 119 -3.50 4.34 1.71
CA PHE A 119 -2.40 5.24 2.07
C PHE A 119 -1.66 5.79 0.85
N GLN A 120 -2.01 5.35 -0.36
CA GLN A 120 -1.38 5.78 -1.61
C GLN A 120 0.13 5.49 -1.65
N ARG A 121 0.54 4.35 -1.06
CA ARG A 121 1.94 3.92 -0.99
C ARG A 121 2.16 2.61 -1.73
N SER A 122 3.39 2.40 -2.19
CA SER A 122 3.82 1.12 -2.75
C SER A 122 3.74 -0.01 -1.71
N GLY A 123 3.54 -1.25 -2.17
CA GLY A 123 3.50 -2.42 -1.27
C GLY A 123 4.79 -2.64 -0.48
N GLU A 124 5.93 -2.28 -1.06
CA GLU A 124 7.23 -2.27 -0.37
C GLU A 124 7.21 -1.29 0.80
N THR A 125 6.74 -0.05 0.57
CA THR A 125 6.63 1.00 1.60
C THR A 125 5.73 0.54 2.75
N ILE A 126 4.53 0.01 2.43
CA ILE A 126 3.63 -0.56 3.45
C ILE A 126 4.36 -1.63 4.27
N THR A 127 4.98 -2.61 3.62
CA THR A 127 5.64 -3.73 4.31
C THR A 127 6.80 -3.27 5.19
N ARG A 128 7.61 -2.32 4.72
CA ARG A 128 8.72 -1.71 5.47
C ARG A 128 8.23 -1.05 6.75
N HIS A 129 7.18 -0.25 6.67
CA HIS A 129 6.65 0.47 7.83
C HIS A 129 5.91 -0.45 8.81
N LEU A 130 5.17 -1.46 8.32
CA LEU A 130 4.58 -2.48 9.19
C LEU A 130 5.65 -3.21 10.03
N ARG A 131 6.77 -3.60 9.40
CA ARG A 131 7.90 -4.23 10.11
C ARG A 131 8.57 -3.29 11.10
N ALA A 132 8.73 -2.02 10.73
CA ALA A 132 9.32 -1.01 11.61
C ALA A 132 8.47 -0.79 12.88
N VAL A 133 7.15 -0.65 12.71
CA VAL A 133 6.20 -0.51 13.83
C VAL A 133 6.19 -1.77 14.68
N LEU A 134 6.12 -2.96 14.08
CA LEU A 134 6.17 -4.22 14.84
C LEU A 134 7.44 -4.35 15.68
N LYS A 135 8.60 -3.96 15.13
CA LYS A 135 9.87 -3.95 15.87
C LYS A 135 9.84 -2.97 17.05
N ALA A 136 9.21 -1.81 16.87
CA ALA A 136 9.03 -0.83 17.94
C ALA A 136 8.08 -1.33 19.03
N VAL A 137 6.95 -1.93 18.66
CA VAL A 137 6.00 -2.56 19.60
C VAL A 137 6.68 -3.68 20.40
N ARG A 138 7.50 -4.51 19.76
CA ARG A 138 8.29 -5.57 20.44
C ARG A 138 9.30 -5.00 21.45
N ARG A 139 9.83 -3.80 21.23
CA ARG A 139 10.70 -3.14 22.22
C ARG A 139 9.90 -2.65 23.41
N MET A 140 8.73 -2.06 23.15
CA MET A 140 7.81 -1.61 24.19
C MET A 140 7.26 -2.76 25.04
N SER A 141 7.04 -3.93 24.45
CA SER A 141 6.46 -5.07 25.16
C SER A 141 7.30 -5.49 26.36
N ALA A 142 8.63 -5.36 26.31
CA ALA A 142 9.49 -5.65 27.47
C ALA A 142 9.24 -4.71 28.66
N THR A 143 8.76 -3.49 28.41
CA THR A 143 8.43 -2.50 29.44
C THR A 143 7.02 -2.70 29.99
N TYR A 144 6.04 -2.97 29.12
CA TYR A 144 4.62 -2.98 29.47
C TYR A 144 4.07 -4.37 29.79
N ILE A 145 4.63 -5.44 29.22
CA ILE A 145 4.17 -6.80 29.44
C ILE A 145 5.10 -7.45 30.46
N LYS A 146 4.59 -7.64 31.68
CA LYS A 146 5.28 -8.35 32.76
C LYS A 146 4.48 -9.61 33.09
N LEU A 147 5.21 -10.72 33.27
CA LEU A 147 4.59 -11.95 33.78
C LEU A 147 4.21 -11.74 35.25
N PRO A 148 3.08 -12.28 35.71
CA PRO A 148 2.71 -12.25 37.11
C PRO A 148 3.78 -13.00 37.93
N THR A 149 4.25 -12.38 39.01
CA THR A 149 5.22 -12.98 39.91
C THR A 149 4.51 -13.98 40.82
N LYS A 150 5.20 -15.02 41.33
CA LYS A 150 4.59 -16.02 42.24
C LYS A 150 3.89 -15.38 43.46
N ASN A 151 4.33 -14.21 43.90
CA ASN A 151 3.76 -13.44 45.01
C ASN A 151 2.39 -12.79 44.70
N ASP A 152 2.02 -12.66 43.42
CA ASP A 152 0.73 -12.12 43.01
C ASP A 152 -0.37 -13.19 42.98
N ILE A 153 0.04 -14.47 42.89
CA ILE A 153 -0.85 -15.64 42.82
C ILE A 153 -1.32 -16.05 44.22
N THR A 154 -0.54 -15.78 45.26
CA THR A 154 -0.87 -16.11 46.66
C THR A 154 -1.78 -15.09 47.35
N LYS A 155 -2.13 -13.98 46.68
CA LYS A 155 -3.02 -12.93 47.19
C LYS A 155 -4.46 -13.02 46.66
N LYS A 156 -4.81 -14.12 45.99
CA LYS A 156 -6.15 -14.38 45.47
C LYS A 156 -6.74 -15.60 46.18
#